data_AF-A0A937L744-F1
#
_entry.id   AF-A0A937L744-F1
#
_cell.length_a   1.000
_cell.length_b   1.000
_cell.length_c   1.000
_cell.angle_alpha   90.00
_cell.angle_beta   90.00
_cell.angle_gamma   90.00
#
_symmetry.space_group_name_H-M   'P 1'
#
loop_
_entity.id
_entity.type
_entity.pdbx_description
1 polymer ?
#
loop_
_entity_poly.entity_id
_entity_poly.type
_entity_poly.pdbx_seq_one_letter_code
_entity_poly.pdbx_strand_id
1 'polypeptide(L)'
;SRIGEVILNPFLGPRLKSGVITTSMPLAHDQPIDFGLQAFCESCNKCARECPSGAITAGPKLMFNGYEIWKSDSQRCTNYRLTVPGGAMCGRCMKTCPWNLEGLMVEGPFRWMAMNVPQAAPWLARMDDWVGHGRINPVKKWWWDLEEQDDGSYSTDVTSVNQREIQTDLDLKYEDQTLAVYPAPLAPHPYPSPFIMDREKAIEAYQAMVTAEAYKLHLAEGTIDEVAHVYTLDPDAPVMQVLVSKAEEMAPGLVLYELTDPAGQPLPEWAAGAHIDVVVSPEFLRQYSLAGAPADRSKYVLGVLREDEGRGGSKLMHRIFSEGRRVFISKPINHFPIMDNPGGKSWLMGGGIGVTPMIAMAHELYAQGRDFALHYSVSKRETAGFWELLSDVPWANRVQVHVSAEGSRADLSALLSNPSAGDHVYCCGPDAYMQSVMDAAEAGGFPEDARHLEYFAVPEMPEYENHPFELELKDGRVLPVAEDQSAAAVLQDAGFKIDIKCSDGICGVCKCGVLEGEVEHRDFVLSGKQRETSFISCQSRAVEPGGRIKIDL
;
A
#
# COMPACT_ATOMS: atom_id res chain seq x y z
N SER A 1 16.61 8.57 -24.93
CA SER A 1 17.08 9.72 -25.73
C SER A 1 17.76 10.72 -24.81
N ARG A 2 18.39 11.79 -25.31
CA ARG A 2 18.98 12.83 -24.43
C ARG A 2 17.97 13.51 -23.49
N ILE A 3 16.69 13.57 -23.86
CA ILE A 3 15.63 14.13 -22.99
C ILE A 3 15.56 13.37 -21.64
N GLY A 4 16.00 12.11 -21.59
CA GLY A 4 16.00 11.24 -20.42
C GLY A 4 14.76 10.38 -20.38
N GLU A 5 13.77 10.79 -19.58
CA GLU A 5 12.50 10.08 -19.32
C GLU A 5 11.51 10.06 -20.51
N VAL A 6 11.99 10.32 -21.73
CA VAL A 6 11.17 10.34 -22.95
C VAL A 6 11.85 9.52 -24.03
N ILE A 7 11.16 8.47 -24.48
CA ILE A 7 11.54 7.70 -25.66
C ILE A 7 11.26 8.50 -26.94
N LEU A 8 12.06 8.28 -27.98
CA LEU A 8 11.82 8.85 -29.30
C LEU A 8 11.40 7.75 -30.26
N ASN A 9 10.30 7.99 -30.97
CA ASN A 9 9.87 7.17 -32.10
C ASN A 9 10.49 7.73 -33.41
N PRO A 10 10.92 6.87 -34.35
CA PRO A 10 11.54 7.31 -35.60
C PRO A 10 10.66 8.20 -36.49
N PHE A 11 9.33 8.14 -36.33
CA PHE A 11 8.36 8.89 -37.13
C PHE A 11 7.73 10.06 -36.36
N LEU A 12 7.34 9.81 -35.11
CA LEU A 12 6.67 10.80 -34.25
C LEU A 12 7.65 11.63 -33.41
N GLY A 13 8.94 11.27 -33.42
CA GLY A 13 9.92 11.85 -32.51
C GLY A 13 9.50 11.64 -31.05
N PRO A 14 9.66 12.65 -30.18
CA PRO A 14 9.23 12.58 -28.79
C PRO A 14 7.75 12.96 -28.59
N ARG A 15 6.97 13.20 -29.66
CA ARG A 15 5.60 13.71 -29.61
C ARG A 15 4.58 12.58 -29.38
N LEU A 16 4.70 11.88 -28.26
CA LEU A 16 3.82 10.77 -27.90
C LEU A 16 3.54 10.69 -26.40
N LYS A 17 2.44 10.02 -26.07
CA LYS A 17 2.09 9.54 -24.73
C LYS A 17 1.78 8.05 -24.83
N SER A 18 2.34 7.25 -23.93
CA SER A 18 2.12 5.80 -23.90
C SER A 18 1.08 5.44 -22.84
N GLY A 19 0.15 4.56 -23.20
CA GLY A 19 -0.67 3.80 -22.27
C GLY A 19 -0.24 2.33 -22.32
N VAL A 20 -0.29 1.62 -21.19
CA VAL A 20 0.11 0.22 -21.08
C VAL A 20 -1.04 -0.58 -20.49
N ILE A 21 -1.36 -1.71 -21.13
CA ILE A 21 -2.28 -2.72 -20.61
C ILE A 21 -1.47 -4.02 -20.50
N THR A 22 -1.36 -4.56 -19.29
CA THR A 22 -0.73 -5.87 -19.07
C THR A 22 -1.78 -6.97 -19.21
N THR A 23 -1.38 -8.13 -19.73
CA THR A 23 -2.28 -9.26 -19.96
C THR A 23 -1.52 -10.58 -19.82
N SER A 24 -2.23 -11.63 -19.39
CA SER A 24 -1.75 -13.02 -19.44
C SER A 24 -2.03 -13.70 -20.79
N MET A 25 -2.71 -13.00 -21.71
CA MET A 25 -2.96 -13.50 -23.06
C MET A 25 -1.62 -13.79 -23.75
N PRO A 26 -1.43 -14.99 -24.35
CA PRO A 26 -0.21 -15.30 -25.07
C PRO A 26 -0.15 -14.48 -26.36
N LEU A 27 0.78 -13.53 -26.42
CA LEU A 27 1.02 -12.65 -27.56
C LEU A 27 2.48 -12.76 -28.00
N ALA A 28 2.74 -12.69 -29.31
CA ALA A 28 4.09 -12.46 -29.79
C ALA A 28 4.55 -11.05 -29.38
N HIS A 29 5.80 -10.93 -28.92
CA HIS A 29 6.37 -9.64 -28.52
C HIS A 29 7.19 -9.03 -29.68
N ASP A 30 7.11 -7.71 -29.81
CA ASP A 30 7.97 -6.94 -30.71
C ASP A 30 9.42 -6.92 -30.21
N GLN A 31 10.37 -6.63 -31.11
CA GLN A 31 11.79 -6.48 -30.79
C GLN A 31 12.17 -5.01 -30.60
N PRO A 32 13.23 -4.72 -29.81
CA PRO A 32 13.82 -3.38 -29.76
C PRO A 32 14.26 -2.90 -31.15
N ILE A 33 14.19 -1.60 -31.38
CA ILE A 33 14.60 -0.97 -32.64
C ILE A 33 15.88 -0.16 -32.48
N ASP A 34 16.71 -0.14 -33.53
CA ASP A 34 17.81 0.80 -33.69
C ASP A 34 17.61 1.58 -34.99
N PHE A 35 17.60 2.90 -34.89
CA PHE A 35 17.45 3.81 -36.01
C PHE A 35 18.51 4.93 -35.96
N GLY A 36 19.67 4.67 -35.34
CA GLY A 36 20.78 5.63 -35.25
C GLY A 36 20.57 6.75 -34.21
N LEU A 37 19.55 6.64 -33.36
CA LEU A 37 19.19 7.68 -32.37
C LEU A 37 20.34 7.98 -31.39
N GLN A 38 21.12 6.98 -31.00
CA GLN A 38 22.20 7.15 -30.02
C GLN A 38 23.25 8.13 -30.55
N ALA A 39 23.78 7.87 -31.75
CA ALA A 39 24.73 8.75 -32.43
C ALA A 39 24.15 10.16 -32.67
N PHE A 40 22.86 10.25 -32.99
CA PHE A 40 22.19 11.53 -33.17
C PHE A 40 22.13 12.34 -31.86
N CYS A 41 21.71 11.73 -30.76
CA CYS A 41 21.62 12.38 -29.45
C CYS A 41 22.99 12.73 -28.86
N GLU A 42 24.02 11.91 -29.09
CA GLU A 42 25.41 12.21 -28.71
C GLU A 42 25.90 13.51 -29.36
N SER A 43 25.48 13.77 -30.60
CA SER A 43 25.87 14.96 -31.37
C SER A 43 24.97 16.18 -31.16
N CYS A 44 23.86 16.05 -30.42
CA CYS A 44 22.83 17.08 -30.35
C CYS A 44 22.41 17.41 -28.91
N ASN A 45 22.61 18.67 -28.50
CA ASN A 45 22.24 19.21 -27.18
C ASN A 45 21.01 20.12 -27.21
N LYS A 46 20.26 20.19 -28.31
CA LYS A 46 19.13 21.13 -28.47
C LYS A 46 18.08 21.01 -27.35
N CYS A 47 17.67 19.79 -26.99
CA CYS A 47 16.71 19.62 -25.89
C CYS A 47 17.26 20.06 -24.52
N ALA A 48 18.56 19.88 -24.28
CA ALA A 48 19.24 20.34 -23.06
C ALA A 48 19.31 21.87 -23.00
N ARG A 49 19.79 22.49 -24.09
CA ARG A 49 19.87 23.95 -24.26
C ARG A 49 18.52 24.65 -24.11
N GLU A 50 17.47 24.04 -24.65
CA GLU A 50 16.13 24.64 -24.65
C GLU A 50 15.31 24.32 -23.39
N CYS A 51 15.85 23.55 -22.44
CA CYS A 51 15.15 23.19 -21.21
C CYS A 51 15.05 24.39 -20.27
N PRO A 52 13.84 24.92 -19.97
CA PRO A 52 13.72 26.13 -19.14
C PRO A 52 14.21 25.96 -17.70
N SER A 53 14.17 24.73 -17.18
CA SER A 53 14.61 24.41 -15.82
C SER A 53 16.05 23.88 -15.75
N GLY A 54 16.74 23.74 -16.89
CA GLY A 54 18.08 23.15 -16.95
C GLY A 54 18.14 21.70 -16.45
N ALA A 55 17.04 20.94 -16.55
CA ALA A 55 16.93 19.58 -16.02
C ALA A 55 17.56 18.49 -16.91
N ILE A 56 17.81 18.78 -18.19
CA ILE A 56 18.31 17.79 -19.16
C ILE A 56 19.83 17.92 -19.26
N THR A 57 20.53 16.79 -19.19
CA THR A 57 21.99 16.73 -19.27
C THR A 57 22.53 16.99 -20.69
N ALA A 58 23.58 17.81 -20.79
CA ALA A 58 24.43 17.97 -21.96
C ALA A 58 25.58 16.95 -22.00
N GLY A 59 25.75 16.16 -20.93
CA GLY A 59 26.82 15.19 -20.75
C GLY A 59 26.61 13.84 -21.45
N PRO A 60 27.43 12.83 -21.10
CA PRO A 60 27.34 11.49 -21.64
C PRO A 60 26.14 10.72 -21.07
N LYS A 61 25.90 9.52 -21.62
CA LYS A 61 25.05 8.53 -20.96
C LYS A 61 25.79 7.92 -19.79
N LEU A 62 25.06 7.63 -18.71
CA LEU A 62 25.59 6.99 -17.52
C LEU A 62 24.63 5.90 -17.06
N MET A 63 25.10 5.03 -16.17
CA MET A 63 24.31 3.94 -15.60
C MET A 63 23.45 4.44 -14.44
N PHE A 64 22.16 4.12 -14.50
CA PHE A 64 21.17 4.44 -13.48
C PHE A 64 20.27 3.22 -13.25
N ASN A 65 20.13 2.76 -12.01
CA ASN A 65 19.35 1.57 -11.65
C ASN A 65 19.54 0.34 -12.59
N GLY A 66 20.78 0.09 -13.03
CA GLY A 66 21.14 -1.07 -13.86
C GLY A 66 20.96 -0.90 -15.38
N TYR A 67 20.59 0.29 -15.87
CA TYR A 67 20.48 0.56 -17.30
C TYR A 67 21.15 1.88 -17.71
N GLU A 68 21.56 1.96 -18.98
CA GLU A 68 22.23 3.13 -19.55
C GLU A 68 21.22 4.21 -19.97
N ILE A 69 21.40 5.46 -19.54
CA ILE A 69 20.48 6.57 -19.82
C ILE A 69 21.16 7.95 -19.75
N TRP A 70 20.65 8.93 -20.50
CA TRP A 70 20.85 10.35 -20.18
C TRP A 70 19.88 10.77 -19.08
N LYS A 71 20.20 10.47 -17.82
CA LYS A 71 19.28 10.74 -16.72
C LYS A 71 19.08 12.25 -16.53
N SER A 72 17.83 12.70 -16.52
CA SER A 72 17.47 14.09 -16.24
C SER A 72 17.19 14.33 -14.76
N ASP A 73 17.32 15.58 -14.31
CA ASP A 73 16.95 16.02 -12.97
C ASP A 73 15.41 16.10 -12.88
N SER A 74 14.80 14.99 -12.45
CA SER A 74 13.35 14.84 -12.35
C SER A 74 12.75 15.81 -11.34
N GLN A 75 13.45 16.15 -10.25
CA GLN A 75 12.99 17.11 -9.26
C GLN A 75 12.87 18.51 -9.88
N ARG A 76 13.91 19.00 -10.57
CA ARG A 76 13.86 20.30 -11.27
C ARG A 76 12.79 20.34 -12.35
N CYS A 77 12.66 19.26 -13.13
CA CYS A 77 11.61 19.18 -14.15
C CYS A 77 10.21 19.23 -13.54
N THR A 78 9.97 18.45 -12.49
CA THR A 78 8.69 18.39 -11.77
C THR A 78 8.35 19.74 -11.15
N ASN A 79 9.27 20.35 -10.41
CA ASN A 79 9.05 21.67 -9.80
C ASN A 79 8.65 22.70 -10.86
N TYR A 80 9.41 22.79 -11.97
CA TYR A 80 9.07 23.72 -13.04
C TYR A 80 7.70 23.41 -13.67
N ARG A 81 7.37 22.14 -13.89
CA ARG A 81 6.08 21.74 -14.48
C ARG A 81 4.89 22.07 -13.57
N LEU A 82 5.05 21.93 -12.26
CA LEU A 82 3.97 22.14 -11.30
C LEU A 82 3.80 23.62 -10.93
N THR A 83 4.87 24.41 -10.93
CA THR A 83 4.85 25.76 -10.33
C THR A 83 5.13 26.90 -11.33
N VAL A 84 5.27 26.63 -12.63
CA VAL A 84 5.53 27.69 -13.60
C VAL A 84 4.29 28.59 -13.75
N PRO A 85 4.38 29.91 -13.50
CA PRO A 85 3.22 30.81 -13.59
C PRO A 85 2.82 31.13 -15.03
N GLY A 86 3.71 30.88 -16.00
CA GLY A 86 3.54 31.27 -17.41
C GLY A 86 2.92 30.20 -18.31
N GLY A 87 2.23 29.21 -17.75
CA GLY A 87 1.55 28.15 -18.49
C GLY A 87 1.23 26.91 -17.66
N ALA A 88 0.38 26.04 -18.19
CA ALA A 88 0.05 24.77 -17.55
C ALA A 88 1.04 23.67 -17.95
N MET A 89 1.88 23.21 -17.01
CA MET A 89 2.92 22.20 -17.26
C MET A 89 4.02 22.66 -18.23
N CYS A 90 4.88 21.73 -18.67
CA CYS A 90 5.91 21.99 -19.67
C CYS A 90 6.17 20.74 -20.50
N GLY A 91 6.30 20.92 -21.82
CA GLY A 91 6.67 19.90 -22.79
C GLY A 91 7.69 20.40 -23.81
N ARG A 92 8.42 21.47 -23.49
CA ARG A 92 9.27 22.21 -24.45
C ARG A 92 10.35 21.35 -25.10
N CYS A 93 10.94 20.41 -24.35
CA CYS A 93 11.94 19.48 -24.87
C CYS A 93 11.42 18.63 -26.04
N MET A 94 10.12 18.29 -26.04
CA MET A 94 9.50 17.58 -27.15
C MET A 94 9.36 18.49 -28.38
N LYS A 95 8.94 19.74 -28.16
CA LYS A 95 8.75 20.74 -29.23
C LYS A 95 10.05 21.06 -29.96
N THR A 96 11.16 21.22 -29.24
CA THR A 96 12.44 21.69 -29.80
C THR A 96 13.31 20.57 -30.35
N CYS A 97 12.93 19.31 -30.18
CA CYS A 97 13.70 18.19 -30.70
C CYS A 97 13.70 18.19 -32.25
N PRO A 98 14.85 17.98 -32.92
CA PRO A 98 14.90 17.88 -34.39
C PRO A 98 14.07 16.73 -34.98
N TRP A 99 13.71 15.74 -34.16
CA TRP A 99 12.85 14.63 -34.58
C TRP A 99 11.35 14.96 -34.47
N ASN A 100 10.97 16.11 -33.93
CA ASN A 100 9.59 16.60 -33.93
C ASN A 100 9.26 17.28 -35.27
N LEU A 101 9.10 16.47 -36.30
CA LEU A 101 8.85 16.90 -37.67
C LEU A 101 7.34 17.14 -37.91
N GLU A 102 7.00 18.03 -38.85
CA GLU A 102 5.61 18.40 -39.16
C GLU A 102 4.94 17.40 -40.12
N GLY A 103 5.71 16.69 -40.95
CA GLY A 103 5.22 15.73 -41.94
C GLY A 103 6.01 14.42 -42.05
N LEU A 104 5.40 13.45 -42.73
CA LEU A 104 6.06 12.18 -43.06
C LEU A 104 6.87 12.27 -44.36
N MET A 105 6.40 13.08 -45.32
CA MET A 105 6.93 13.13 -46.69
C MET A 105 7.93 14.27 -46.91
N VAL A 106 7.63 15.48 -46.42
CA VAL A 106 8.47 16.68 -46.63
C VAL A 106 9.83 16.48 -45.96
N GLU A 107 9.85 15.88 -44.78
CA GLU A 107 11.04 15.63 -43.98
C GLU A 107 11.60 14.21 -44.16
N GLY A 108 11.09 13.46 -45.15
CA GLY A 108 11.58 12.13 -45.50
C GLY A 108 13.10 12.07 -45.73
N PRO A 109 13.70 13.00 -46.49
CA PRO A 109 15.16 13.03 -46.70
C PRO A 109 15.96 13.28 -45.41
N PHE A 110 15.53 14.22 -44.57
CA PHE A 110 16.14 14.48 -43.25
C PHE A 110 16.10 13.23 -42.39
N ARG A 111 14.92 12.62 -42.29
CA ARG A 111 14.69 11.44 -41.46
C ARG A 111 15.52 10.25 -41.95
N TRP A 112 15.54 10.01 -43.26
CA TRP A 112 16.36 8.96 -43.86
C TRP A 112 17.84 9.17 -43.55
N MET A 113 18.35 10.40 -43.73
CA MET A 113 19.75 10.72 -43.45
C MET A 113 20.09 10.56 -41.96
N ALA A 114 19.22 11.05 -41.08
CA ALA A 114 19.37 10.93 -39.62
C ALA A 114 19.39 9.45 -39.16
N MET A 115 18.63 8.58 -39.83
CA MET A 115 18.58 7.15 -39.49
C MET A 115 19.74 6.33 -40.07
N ASN A 116 20.20 6.67 -41.28
CA ASN A 116 21.10 5.82 -42.05
C ASN A 116 22.54 6.34 -42.13
N VAL A 117 22.78 7.60 -41.78
CA VAL A 117 24.09 8.26 -41.90
C VAL A 117 24.48 8.92 -40.56
N PRO A 118 24.99 8.16 -39.58
CA PRO A 118 25.33 8.68 -38.24
C PRO A 118 26.27 9.89 -38.28
N GLN A 119 27.21 9.93 -39.22
CA GLN A 119 28.17 11.03 -39.39
C GLN A 119 27.50 12.36 -39.77
N ALA A 120 26.27 12.32 -40.31
CA ALA A 120 25.51 13.53 -40.64
C ALA A 120 24.88 14.19 -39.40
N ALA A 121 24.78 13.51 -38.26
CA ALA A 121 24.07 14.00 -37.09
C ALA A 121 24.48 15.40 -36.59
N PRO A 122 25.79 15.73 -36.43
CA PRO A 122 26.19 17.07 -36.01
C PRO A 122 25.74 18.17 -36.99
N TRP A 123 25.82 17.87 -38.29
CA TRP A 123 25.41 18.80 -39.34
C TRP A 123 23.89 18.97 -39.37
N LEU A 124 23.13 17.86 -39.29
CA LEU A 124 21.67 17.87 -39.25
C LEU A 124 21.14 18.64 -38.03
N ALA A 125 21.76 18.47 -36.86
CA ALA A 125 21.41 19.21 -35.65
C ALA A 125 21.62 20.72 -35.80
N ARG A 126 22.74 21.14 -36.42
CA ARG A 126 23.00 22.56 -36.72
C ARG A 126 22.05 23.12 -37.77
N MET A 127 21.73 22.33 -38.80
CA MET A 127 20.79 22.73 -39.85
C MET A 127 19.39 22.97 -39.26
N ASP A 128 18.95 22.14 -38.31
CA ASP A 128 17.67 22.30 -37.61
C ASP A 128 17.57 23.64 -36.87
N ASP A 129 18.66 24.10 -36.25
CA ASP A 129 18.75 25.44 -35.65
C ASP A 129 18.76 26.55 -36.70
N TRP A 130 19.53 26.39 -37.78
CA TRP A 130 19.65 27.38 -38.85
C TRP A 130 18.31 27.66 -39.56
N VAL A 131 17.52 26.61 -39.81
CA VAL A 131 16.17 26.72 -40.40
C VAL A 131 15.16 27.29 -39.39
N GLY A 132 15.52 27.38 -38.11
CA GLY A 132 14.66 27.94 -37.06
C GLY A 132 13.57 26.97 -36.60
N HIS A 133 13.76 25.66 -36.76
CA HIS A 133 12.82 24.69 -36.21
C HIS A 133 12.78 24.77 -34.68
N GLY A 134 11.58 24.62 -34.12
CA GLY A 134 11.32 24.78 -32.69
C GLY A 134 10.83 26.18 -32.29
N ARG A 135 10.91 27.19 -33.18
CA ARG A 135 10.30 28.51 -32.96
C ARG A 135 8.79 28.44 -32.81
N ILE A 136 8.19 29.49 -32.25
CA ILE A 136 6.73 29.60 -32.17
C ILE A 136 6.23 30.00 -33.55
N ASN A 137 5.20 29.31 -34.04
CA ASN A 137 4.47 29.71 -35.24
C ASN A 137 3.13 30.30 -34.80
N PRO A 138 2.96 31.64 -34.78
CA PRO A 138 1.73 32.28 -34.30
C PRO A 138 0.48 31.85 -35.07
N VAL A 139 0.63 31.45 -36.35
CA VAL A 139 -0.48 30.94 -37.18
C VAL A 139 -1.07 29.65 -36.61
N LYS A 140 -0.29 28.89 -35.84
CA LYS A 140 -0.70 27.63 -35.21
C LYS A 140 -1.27 27.81 -33.79
N LYS A 141 -1.26 29.03 -33.24
CA LYS A 141 -1.87 29.33 -31.93
C LYS A 141 -3.38 29.51 -32.11
N TRP A 142 -4.11 28.40 -32.00
CA TRP A 142 -5.57 28.39 -32.13
C TRP A 142 -6.31 28.51 -30.78
N TRP A 143 -5.60 28.34 -29.66
CA TRP A 143 -6.17 28.35 -28.31
C TRP A 143 -6.14 29.76 -27.68
N TRP A 144 -6.99 29.94 -26.67
CA TRP A 144 -6.99 31.11 -25.80
C TRP A 144 -6.03 30.93 -24.63
N ASP A 145 -5.45 32.03 -24.16
CA ASP A 145 -4.74 32.04 -22.89
C ASP A 145 -5.80 32.26 -21.80
N LEU A 146 -6.07 31.22 -21.01
CA LEU A 146 -7.05 31.21 -19.92
C LEU A 146 -6.41 30.68 -18.63
N GLU A 147 -6.78 31.26 -17.50
CA GLU A 147 -6.32 30.87 -16.15
C GLU A 147 -7.51 30.68 -15.21
N GLU A 148 -7.54 29.54 -14.51
CA GLU A 148 -8.56 29.22 -13.50
C GLU A 148 -8.33 30.08 -12.25
N GLN A 149 -9.39 30.68 -11.73
CA GLN A 149 -9.40 31.54 -10.55
C GLN A 149 -9.75 30.73 -9.29
N ASP A 150 -9.51 31.30 -8.10
CA ASP A 150 -9.80 30.64 -6.82
C ASP A 150 -11.29 30.28 -6.62
N ASP A 151 -12.20 30.96 -7.33
CA ASP A 151 -13.64 30.68 -7.33
C ASP A 151 -14.06 29.60 -8.36
N GLY A 152 -13.10 29.02 -9.08
CA GLY A 152 -13.31 28.03 -10.13
C GLY A 152 -13.72 28.60 -11.50
N SER A 153 -13.78 29.93 -11.66
CA SER A 153 -14.03 30.57 -12.94
C SER A 153 -12.77 30.64 -13.82
N TYR A 154 -12.93 30.87 -15.12
CA TYR A 154 -11.80 31.04 -16.05
C TYR A 154 -11.73 32.49 -16.53
N SER A 155 -10.52 33.08 -16.49
CA SER A 155 -10.27 34.46 -16.92
C SER A 155 -9.28 34.52 -18.09
N THR A 156 -9.44 35.53 -18.95
CA THR A 156 -8.44 35.91 -19.98
C THR A 156 -7.37 36.86 -19.43
N ASP A 157 -7.56 37.40 -18.23
CA ASP A 157 -6.59 38.25 -17.54
C ASP A 157 -5.52 37.37 -16.87
N VAL A 158 -4.70 36.74 -17.72
CA VAL A 158 -3.65 35.82 -17.30
C VAL A 158 -2.43 36.58 -16.77
N THR A 159 -1.86 36.11 -15.65
CA THR A 159 -0.72 36.80 -15.01
C THR A 159 0.53 36.78 -15.89
N SER A 160 0.81 35.67 -16.57
CA SER A 160 1.94 35.55 -17.49
C SER A 160 1.75 34.46 -18.54
N VAL A 161 2.37 34.63 -19.71
CA VAL A 161 2.36 33.62 -20.80
C VAL A 161 3.77 33.44 -21.35
N ASN A 162 4.30 32.22 -21.28
CA ASN A 162 5.62 31.91 -21.81
C ASN A 162 5.61 31.92 -23.36
N GLN A 163 6.37 32.82 -23.98
CA GLN A 163 6.62 32.86 -25.43
C GLN A 163 8.12 32.72 -25.74
N ARG A 164 8.67 31.53 -25.47
CA ARG A 164 10.11 31.29 -25.55
C ARG A 164 10.57 30.97 -26.98
N GLU A 165 11.41 31.84 -27.54
CA GLU A 165 12.16 31.57 -28.77
C GLU A 165 13.28 30.54 -28.57
N ILE A 166 13.86 30.01 -29.65
CA ILE A 166 15.03 29.13 -29.57
C ILE A 166 16.28 29.93 -29.17
N GLN A 167 17.13 29.34 -28.35
CA GLN A 167 18.32 29.99 -27.77
C GLN A 167 19.59 29.53 -28.49
N THR A 168 19.74 29.90 -29.76
CA THR A 168 20.87 29.41 -30.60
C THR A 168 22.25 29.86 -30.11
N ASP A 169 22.31 30.95 -29.34
CA ASP A 169 23.56 31.55 -28.86
C ASP A 169 23.96 31.04 -27.47
N LEU A 170 23.12 30.19 -26.84
CA LEU A 170 23.41 29.61 -25.53
C LEU A 170 24.40 28.45 -25.67
N ASP A 171 25.63 28.66 -25.21
CA ASP A 171 26.66 27.64 -25.09
C ASP A 171 26.48 26.87 -23.77
N LEU A 172 25.78 25.72 -23.83
CA LEU A 172 25.53 24.87 -22.67
C LEU A 172 26.70 23.91 -22.47
N LYS A 173 27.43 24.08 -21.37
CA LYS A 173 28.53 23.21 -20.96
C LYS A 173 28.09 22.20 -19.91
N TYR A 174 28.53 20.95 -20.05
CA TYR A 174 28.18 19.89 -19.10
C TYR A 174 28.80 20.15 -17.72
N GLU A 175 30.01 20.68 -17.70
CA GLU A 175 30.79 20.94 -16.48
C GLU A 175 30.14 22.00 -15.58
N ASP A 176 29.31 22.87 -16.17
CA ASP A 176 28.57 23.92 -15.46
C ASP A 176 27.21 23.40 -14.91
N GLN A 177 26.81 22.16 -15.24
CA GLN A 177 25.53 21.60 -14.80
C GLN A 177 25.64 20.88 -13.46
N THR A 178 24.93 21.38 -12.46
CA THR A 178 24.62 20.61 -11.24
C THR A 178 23.29 19.90 -11.42
N LEU A 179 23.29 18.57 -11.55
CA LEU A 179 22.09 17.74 -11.70
C LEU A 179 21.94 16.80 -10.51
N ALA A 180 20.69 16.49 -10.15
CA ALA A 180 20.34 15.57 -9.08
C ALA A 180 19.57 14.36 -9.65
N VAL A 181 19.86 13.15 -9.16
CA VAL A 181 19.12 11.93 -9.50
C VAL A 181 18.77 11.13 -8.26
N TYR A 182 17.65 10.44 -8.34
CA TYR A 182 17.08 9.65 -7.24
C TYR A 182 17.12 8.16 -7.63
N PRO A 183 18.28 7.49 -7.51
CA PRO A 183 18.37 6.04 -7.69
C PRO A 183 17.53 5.31 -6.65
N ALA A 184 17.36 3.99 -6.79
CA ALA A 184 16.45 3.20 -5.96
C ALA A 184 16.61 3.43 -4.42
N PRO A 185 17.83 3.57 -3.85
CA PRO A 185 18.02 3.86 -2.42
C PRO A 185 17.59 5.26 -1.97
N LEU A 186 17.54 6.23 -2.89
CA LEU A 186 17.16 7.63 -2.62
C LEU A 186 15.75 7.97 -3.13
N ALA A 187 15.11 7.05 -3.84
CA ALA A 187 13.76 7.24 -4.32
C ALA A 187 12.79 7.31 -3.11
N PRO A 188 11.81 8.24 -3.14
CA PRO A 188 10.85 8.35 -2.05
C PRO A 188 10.08 7.04 -1.89
N HIS A 189 10.19 6.45 -0.70
CA HIS A 189 9.46 5.24 -0.34
C HIS A 189 8.10 5.62 0.27
N PRO A 190 7.04 4.81 0.11
CA PRO A 190 5.75 5.06 0.75
C PRO A 190 5.80 5.10 2.29
N TYR A 191 6.89 4.61 2.89
CA TYR A 191 7.13 4.61 4.32
C TYR A 191 8.59 4.97 4.65
N PRO A 192 8.85 5.85 5.63
CA PRO A 192 7.89 6.68 6.34
C PRO A 192 7.33 7.81 5.44
N SER A 193 6.08 8.21 5.67
CA SER A 193 5.44 9.33 4.97
C SER A 193 5.18 10.49 5.93
N PRO A 194 5.41 11.77 5.53
CA PRO A 194 5.95 12.19 4.25
C PRO A 194 7.45 11.91 4.12
N PHE A 195 7.88 11.47 2.93
CA PHE A 195 9.30 11.31 2.62
C PHE A 195 9.86 12.61 2.03
N ILE A 196 10.79 13.24 2.75
CA ILE A 196 11.46 14.46 2.27
C ILE A 196 12.63 14.07 1.37
N MET A 197 12.62 14.53 0.12
CA MET A 197 13.72 14.27 -0.83
C MET A 197 15.00 14.99 -0.40
N ASP A 198 16.11 14.24 -0.33
CA ASP A 198 17.45 14.78 -0.06
C ASP A 198 18.14 15.16 -1.38
N ARG A 199 18.18 16.46 -1.68
CA ARG A 199 18.75 16.96 -2.95
C ARG A 199 20.27 16.85 -2.99
N GLU A 200 20.97 17.04 -1.88
CA GLU A 200 22.44 17.00 -1.85
C GLU A 200 22.92 15.57 -2.12
N LYS A 201 22.33 14.57 -1.45
CA LYS A 201 22.61 13.16 -1.76
C LYS A 201 22.26 12.78 -3.19
N ALA A 202 21.21 13.37 -3.75
CA ALA A 202 20.83 13.13 -5.14
C ALA A 202 21.84 13.75 -6.14
N ILE A 203 22.51 14.86 -5.78
CA ILE A 203 23.60 15.44 -6.57
C ILE A 203 24.84 14.55 -6.49
N GLU A 204 25.21 14.11 -5.28
CA GLU A 204 26.30 13.14 -5.08
C GLU A 204 26.07 11.85 -5.87
N ALA A 205 24.83 11.33 -5.86
CA ALA A 205 24.44 10.16 -6.63
C ALA A 205 24.59 10.37 -8.15
N TYR A 206 24.30 11.58 -8.66
CA TYR A 206 24.55 11.90 -10.07
C TYR A 206 26.03 11.83 -10.41
N GLN A 207 26.86 12.44 -9.58
CA GLN A 207 28.32 12.50 -9.77
C GLN A 207 28.98 11.12 -9.67
N ALA A 208 28.40 10.23 -8.85
CA ALA A 208 28.88 8.86 -8.67
C ALA A 208 28.45 7.89 -9.80
N MET A 209 27.57 8.30 -10.72
CA MET A 209 27.16 7.41 -11.82
C MET A 209 28.33 7.08 -12.74
N VAL A 210 28.43 5.80 -13.12
CA VAL A 210 29.50 5.28 -13.96
C VAL A 210 29.08 5.09 -15.41
N THR A 211 30.05 4.96 -16.33
CA THR A 211 29.75 4.62 -17.73
C THR A 211 29.31 3.15 -17.87
N ALA A 212 28.72 2.81 -19.01
CA ALA A 212 28.34 1.43 -19.30
C ALA A 212 29.55 0.48 -19.37
N GLU A 213 30.71 0.96 -19.81
CA GLU A 213 31.96 0.20 -19.84
C GLU A 213 32.46 -0.10 -18.43
N ALA A 214 32.50 0.91 -17.56
CA ALA A 214 32.89 0.73 -16.16
C ALA A 214 31.95 -0.23 -15.44
N TYR A 215 30.64 -0.12 -15.66
CA TYR A 215 29.65 -1.02 -15.07
C TYR A 215 29.84 -2.48 -15.53
N LYS A 216 30.18 -2.71 -16.81
CA LYS A 216 30.52 -4.05 -17.31
C LYS A 216 31.79 -4.61 -16.67
N LEU A 217 32.76 -3.75 -16.34
CA LEU A 217 33.97 -4.15 -15.62
C LEU A 217 33.63 -4.60 -14.19
N HIS A 218 32.84 -3.81 -13.45
CA HIS A 218 32.35 -4.20 -12.12
C HIS A 218 31.59 -5.54 -12.12
N LEU A 219 30.76 -5.78 -13.14
CA LEU A 219 30.08 -7.06 -13.34
C LEU A 219 31.08 -8.22 -13.55
N ALA A 220 32.10 -8.01 -14.38
CA ALA A 220 33.10 -9.04 -14.67
C ALA A 220 34.01 -9.36 -13.46
N GLU A 221 34.27 -8.36 -12.62
CA GLU A 221 35.12 -8.46 -11.44
C GLU A 221 34.36 -8.88 -10.17
N GLY A 222 33.01 -8.91 -10.22
CA GLY A 222 32.17 -9.25 -9.06
C GLY A 222 32.06 -8.12 -8.02
N THR A 223 32.37 -6.88 -8.40
CA THR A 223 32.32 -5.67 -7.56
C THR A 223 31.08 -4.82 -7.85
N ILE A 224 30.01 -5.45 -8.33
CA ILE A 224 28.80 -4.74 -8.78
C ILE A 224 28.10 -3.97 -7.65
N ASP A 225 28.19 -4.45 -6.41
CA ASP A 225 27.58 -3.82 -5.25
C ASP A 225 28.18 -2.43 -4.94
N GLU A 226 29.35 -2.09 -5.49
CA GLU A 226 29.98 -0.77 -5.34
C GLU A 226 29.31 0.31 -6.20
N VAL A 227 28.64 -0.09 -7.28
CA VAL A 227 28.04 0.82 -8.28
C VAL A 227 26.56 0.58 -8.54
N ALA A 228 26.03 -0.55 -8.08
CA ALA A 228 24.64 -0.89 -8.23
C ALA A 228 23.77 -0.14 -7.21
N HIS A 229 22.74 0.49 -7.74
CA HIS A 229 21.69 1.11 -6.93
C HIS A 229 20.71 0.04 -6.45
N VAL A 230 21.08 -0.71 -5.41
CA VAL A 230 20.25 -1.78 -4.85
C VAL A 230 19.38 -1.21 -3.72
N TYR A 231 18.07 -1.35 -3.85
CA TYR A 231 17.15 -1.03 -2.77
C TYR A 231 17.06 -2.19 -1.78
N THR A 232 17.20 -1.89 -0.49
CA THR A 232 16.95 -2.82 0.60
C THR A 232 15.70 -2.41 1.35
N LEU A 233 14.78 -3.36 1.55
CA LEU A 233 13.60 -3.16 2.38
C LEU A 233 14.03 -2.80 3.82
N ASP A 234 13.41 -1.76 4.36
CA ASP A 234 13.55 -1.41 5.77
C ASP A 234 12.97 -2.55 6.63
N PRO A 235 13.77 -3.19 7.52
CA PRO A 235 13.27 -4.26 8.40
C PRO A 235 12.15 -3.78 9.34
N ASP A 236 12.09 -2.48 9.61
CA ASP A 236 11.09 -1.85 10.47
C ASP A 236 9.86 -1.38 9.68
N ALA A 237 9.76 -1.71 8.39
CA ALA A 237 8.56 -1.46 7.61
C ALA A 237 7.33 -2.13 8.29
N PRO A 238 6.18 -1.43 8.34
CA PRO A 238 4.97 -1.95 8.98
C PRO A 238 4.30 -3.07 8.16
N VAL A 239 4.70 -3.21 6.89
CA VAL A 239 4.20 -4.22 5.96
C VAL A 239 5.35 -5.04 5.40
N MET A 240 5.04 -6.28 5.04
CA MET A 240 5.92 -7.21 4.35
C MET A 240 5.25 -7.74 3.08
N GLN A 241 6.05 -8.06 2.07
CA GLN A 241 5.53 -8.69 0.86
C GLN A 241 5.56 -10.20 1.01
N VAL A 242 4.44 -10.86 0.68
CA VAL A 242 4.31 -12.31 0.63
C VAL A 242 3.78 -12.76 -0.73
N LEU A 243 3.89 -14.04 -1.01
CA LEU A 243 3.39 -14.72 -2.20
C LEU A 243 2.19 -15.59 -1.82
N VAL A 244 1.09 -15.49 -2.57
CA VAL A 244 -0.01 -16.46 -2.50
C VAL A 244 0.48 -17.76 -3.12
N SER A 245 0.88 -18.73 -2.29
CA SER A 245 1.34 -20.06 -2.73
C SER A 245 0.18 -21.01 -3.02
N LYS A 246 -1.01 -20.72 -2.47
CA LYS A 246 -2.22 -21.49 -2.69
C LYS A 246 -3.45 -20.59 -2.55
N ALA A 247 -4.42 -20.77 -3.44
CA ALA A 247 -5.76 -20.19 -3.33
C ALA A 247 -6.77 -21.26 -3.75
N GLU A 248 -7.51 -21.82 -2.78
CA GLU A 248 -8.42 -22.95 -2.98
C GLU A 248 -9.82 -22.62 -2.47
N GLU A 249 -10.83 -22.76 -3.32
CA GLU A 249 -12.22 -22.64 -2.91
C GLU A 249 -12.64 -23.89 -2.12
N MET A 250 -12.78 -23.74 -0.81
CA MET A 250 -13.09 -24.83 0.12
C MET A 250 -14.60 -25.12 0.18
N ALA A 251 -15.41 -24.08 -0.06
CA ALA A 251 -16.86 -24.11 -0.08
C ALA A 251 -17.35 -22.90 -0.89
N PRO A 252 -18.60 -22.89 -1.38
CA PRO A 252 -19.15 -21.74 -2.09
C PRO A 252 -18.97 -20.44 -1.30
N GLY A 253 -18.17 -19.52 -1.84
CA GLY A 253 -17.89 -18.23 -1.21
C GLY A 253 -16.83 -18.23 -0.11
N LEU A 254 -16.10 -19.33 0.11
CA LEU A 254 -15.00 -19.42 1.08
C LEU A 254 -13.72 -19.93 0.39
N VAL A 255 -12.70 -19.08 0.37
CA VAL A 255 -11.37 -19.43 -0.19
C VAL A 255 -10.35 -19.52 0.93
N LEU A 256 -9.57 -20.61 0.93
CA LEU A 256 -8.37 -20.78 1.73
C LEU A 256 -7.17 -20.23 0.96
N TYR A 257 -6.40 -19.38 1.62
CA TYR A 257 -5.14 -18.86 1.10
C TYR A 257 -3.97 -19.37 1.93
N GLU A 258 -2.91 -19.81 1.26
CA GLU A 258 -1.59 -19.96 1.87
C GLU A 258 -0.68 -18.83 1.37
N LEU A 259 -0.03 -18.16 2.30
CA LEU A 259 0.90 -17.06 2.05
C LEU A 259 2.30 -17.48 2.48
N THR A 260 3.30 -17.27 1.63
CA THR A 260 4.69 -17.67 1.85
C THR A 260 5.64 -16.50 1.60
N ASP A 261 6.83 -16.56 2.17
CA ASP A 261 7.88 -15.60 1.83
C ASP A 261 8.32 -15.79 0.36
N PRO A 262 8.43 -14.72 -0.45
CA PRO A 262 8.78 -14.86 -1.87
C PRO A 262 10.19 -15.43 -2.13
N ALA A 263 11.07 -15.41 -1.13
CA ALA A 263 12.41 -15.98 -1.18
C ALA A 263 12.53 -17.31 -0.40
N GLY A 264 11.41 -17.85 0.08
CA GLY A 264 11.35 -19.10 0.84
C GLY A 264 11.89 -19.01 2.26
N GLN A 265 12.03 -17.80 2.82
CA GLN A 265 12.47 -17.62 4.20
C GLN A 265 11.34 -17.93 5.19
N PRO A 266 11.67 -18.29 6.46
CA PRO A 266 10.67 -18.42 7.51
C PRO A 266 9.95 -17.08 7.75
N LEU A 267 8.62 -17.12 7.74
CA LEU A 267 7.79 -15.97 8.09
C LEU A 267 7.99 -15.57 9.57
N PRO A 268 7.63 -14.33 9.96
CA PRO A 268 7.65 -13.90 11.34
C PRO A 268 6.90 -14.85 12.29
N GLU A 269 7.33 -14.87 13.54
CA GLU A 269 6.66 -15.65 14.57
C GLU A 269 5.33 -14.97 14.97
N TRP A 270 4.37 -15.81 15.36
CA TRP A 270 3.05 -15.37 15.81
C TRP A 270 2.49 -16.36 16.83
N ALA A 271 1.46 -15.95 17.55
CA ALA A 271 0.73 -16.78 18.50
C ALA A 271 -0.74 -16.88 18.07
N ALA A 272 -1.42 -17.98 18.42
CA ALA A 272 -2.81 -18.20 18.09
C ALA A 272 -3.72 -17.04 18.50
N GLY A 273 -4.73 -16.77 17.68
CA GLY A 273 -5.59 -15.58 17.79
C GLY A 273 -5.03 -14.34 17.07
N ALA A 274 -3.83 -14.40 16.50
CA ALA A 274 -3.33 -13.32 15.68
C ALA A 274 -4.06 -13.21 14.33
N HIS A 275 -4.15 -11.99 13.83
CA HIS A 275 -4.57 -11.66 12.48
C HIS A 275 -3.48 -10.90 11.73
N ILE A 276 -3.61 -10.84 10.40
CA ILE A 276 -2.82 -9.97 9.55
C ILE A 276 -3.74 -9.06 8.74
N ASP A 277 -3.19 -7.92 8.34
CA ASP A 277 -3.86 -7.01 7.43
C ASP A 277 -3.40 -7.27 6.02
N VAL A 278 -4.35 -7.45 5.11
CA VAL A 278 -4.08 -7.63 3.70
C VAL A 278 -4.41 -6.35 2.96
N VAL A 279 -3.44 -5.81 2.24
CA VAL A 279 -3.65 -4.70 1.30
C VAL A 279 -4.28 -5.27 0.03
N VAL A 280 -5.61 -5.28 -0.02
CA VAL A 280 -6.40 -5.78 -1.15
C VAL A 280 -6.36 -4.76 -2.31
N SER A 281 -6.57 -3.49 -1.99
CA SER A 281 -6.37 -2.32 -2.86
C SER A 281 -6.00 -1.11 -2.00
N PRO A 282 -5.59 0.04 -2.59
CA PRO A 282 -5.35 1.26 -1.80
C PRO A 282 -6.54 1.67 -0.93
N GLU A 283 -7.78 1.37 -1.33
CA GLU A 283 -8.99 1.65 -0.55
C GLU A 283 -9.37 0.53 0.44
N PHE A 284 -8.81 -0.68 0.29
CA PHE A 284 -9.21 -1.87 1.04
C PHE A 284 -8.04 -2.52 1.77
N LEU A 285 -7.86 -2.12 3.04
CA LEU A 285 -7.09 -2.87 4.04
C LEU A 285 -8.06 -3.76 4.84
N ARG A 286 -7.83 -5.07 4.90
CA ARG A 286 -8.73 -6.02 5.59
C ARG A 286 -7.99 -6.96 6.51
N GLN A 287 -8.55 -7.17 7.69
CA GLN A 287 -8.04 -8.12 8.67
C GLN A 287 -8.53 -9.52 8.36
N TYR A 288 -7.63 -10.50 8.47
CA TYR A 288 -7.99 -11.91 8.44
C TYR A 288 -7.23 -12.64 9.54
N SER A 289 -7.95 -13.35 10.41
CA SER A 289 -7.33 -14.19 11.45
C SER A 289 -6.55 -15.33 10.79
N LEU A 290 -5.36 -15.60 11.34
CA LEU A 290 -4.54 -16.72 10.93
C LEU A 290 -5.19 -18.02 11.41
N ALA A 291 -5.32 -18.99 10.49
CA ALA A 291 -5.97 -20.28 10.74
C ALA A 291 -4.96 -21.45 10.74
N GLY A 292 -3.67 -21.18 10.57
CA GLY A 292 -2.62 -22.20 10.49
C GLY A 292 -2.10 -22.62 11.87
N ALA A 293 -1.09 -23.50 11.89
CA ALA A 293 -0.34 -23.81 13.10
C ALA A 293 0.73 -22.73 13.34
N PRO A 294 0.78 -22.07 14.52
CA PRO A 294 1.81 -21.04 14.79
C PRO A 294 3.26 -21.54 14.69
N ALA A 295 3.48 -22.83 14.93
CA ALA A 295 4.80 -23.48 14.79
C ALA A 295 5.25 -23.66 13.34
N ASP A 296 4.34 -23.60 12.36
CA ASP A 296 4.68 -23.66 10.94
C ASP A 296 5.02 -22.26 10.42
N ARG A 297 6.31 -21.97 10.35
CA ARG A 297 6.82 -20.68 9.82
C ARG A 297 7.03 -20.71 8.31
N SER A 298 6.72 -21.81 7.62
CA SER A 298 6.83 -21.86 6.16
C SER A 298 5.70 -21.10 5.48
N LYS A 299 4.55 -20.94 6.15
CA LYS A 299 3.36 -20.31 5.59
C LYS A 299 2.43 -19.71 6.65
N TYR A 300 1.66 -18.71 6.22
CA TYR A 300 0.45 -18.28 6.89
C TYR A 300 -0.78 -18.82 6.17
N VAL A 301 -1.83 -19.16 6.91
CA VAL A 301 -3.07 -19.70 6.35
C VAL A 301 -4.22 -18.76 6.71
N LEU A 302 -5.01 -18.37 5.71
CA LEU A 302 -6.20 -17.53 5.88
C LEU A 302 -7.44 -18.25 5.34
N GLY A 303 -8.58 -18.06 6.02
CA GLY A 303 -9.90 -18.34 5.46
C GLY A 303 -10.63 -17.04 5.16
N VAL A 304 -11.02 -16.82 3.91
CA VAL A 304 -11.70 -15.59 3.50
C VAL A 304 -13.10 -15.89 2.98
N LEU A 305 -14.12 -15.50 3.75
CA LEU A 305 -15.51 -15.52 3.34
C LEU A 305 -15.83 -14.32 2.42
N ARG A 306 -16.57 -14.57 1.35
CA ARG A 306 -17.06 -13.54 0.42
C ARG A 306 -18.34 -12.93 0.97
N GLU A 307 -18.31 -11.61 1.17
CA GLU A 307 -19.46 -10.84 1.63
C GLU A 307 -20.03 -10.05 0.46
N ASP A 308 -21.16 -10.52 -0.07
CA ASP A 308 -21.74 -9.94 -1.29
C ASP A 308 -22.40 -8.56 -1.05
N GLU A 309 -22.88 -8.28 0.16
CA GLU A 309 -23.44 -6.97 0.53
C GLU A 309 -22.43 -6.09 1.30
N GLY A 310 -21.17 -6.53 1.41
CA GLY A 310 -20.13 -5.80 2.13
C GLY A 310 -19.52 -4.63 1.33
N ARG A 311 -18.54 -3.95 1.94
CA ARG A 311 -17.79 -2.81 1.35
C ARG A 311 -16.97 -3.15 0.07
N GLY A 312 -16.98 -4.39 -0.40
CA GLY A 312 -16.28 -4.83 -1.63
C GLY A 312 -14.90 -5.47 -1.45
N GLY A 313 -14.27 -5.34 -0.28
CA GLY A 313 -12.92 -5.88 -0.03
C GLY A 313 -12.81 -7.41 -0.20
N SER A 314 -13.74 -8.19 0.36
CA SER A 314 -13.72 -9.66 0.22
C SER A 314 -14.05 -10.13 -1.19
N LYS A 315 -14.97 -9.47 -1.90
CA LYS A 315 -15.21 -9.70 -3.34
C LYS A 315 -13.94 -9.49 -4.15
N LEU A 316 -13.22 -8.40 -3.88
CA LEU A 316 -12.00 -8.09 -4.60
C LEU A 316 -10.92 -9.10 -4.25
N MET A 317 -10.78 -9.50 -2.98
CA MET A 317 -9.87 -10.55 -2.54
C MET A 317 -10.05 -11.83 -3.38
N HIS A 318 -11.29 -12.32 -3.47
CA HIS A 318 -11.68 -13.50 -4.25
C HIS A 318 -11.41 -13.36 -5.76
N ARG A 319 -11.47 -12.14 -6.29
CA ARG A 319 -11.34 -11.89 -7.73
C ARG A 319 -9.88 -11.76 -8.18
N ILE A 320 -9.00 -11.16 -7.38
CA ILE A 320 -7.67 -10.72 -7.85
C ILE A 320 -6.50 -11.51 -7.26
N PHE A 321 -6.71 -12.23 -6.16
CA PHE A 321 -5.65 -13.04 -5.56
C PHE A 321 -5.80 -14.49 -5.99
N SER A 322 -4.91 -14.89 -6.89
CA SER A 322 -4.70 -16.27 -7.31
C SER A 322 -3.31 -16.72 -6.87
N GLU A 323 -3.04 -18.02 -6.99
CA GLU A 323 -1.69 -18.58 -6.84
C GLU A 323 -0.66 -17.77 -7.68
N GLY A 324 0.51 -17.56 -7.11
CA GLY A 324 1.62 -16.79 -7.70
C GLY A 324 1.49 -15.27 -7.54
N ARG A 325 0.38 -14.75 -7.02
CA ARG A 325 0.20 -13.31 -6.80
C ARG A 325 1.00 -12.84 -5.59
N ARG A 326 1.74 -11.73 -5.74
CA ARG A 326 2.36 -11.02 -4.61
C ARG A 326 1.35 -10.11 -3.92
N VAL A 327 1.41 -10.06 -2.60
CA VAL A 327 0.52 -9.25 -1.76
C VAL A 327 1.31 -8.61 -0.62
N PHE A 328 0.92 -7.42 -0.20
CA PHE A 328 1.47 -6.79 0.99
C PHE A 328 0.57 -7.09 2.19
N ILE A 329 1.19 -7.53 3.28
CA ILE A 329 0.50 -7.80 4.53
C ILE A 329 1.16 -7.06 5.70
N SER A 330 0.43 -6.80 6.78
CA SER A 330 1.06 -6.42 8.04
C SER A 330 1.87 -7.58 8.63
N LYS A 331 2.73 -7.26 9.61
CA LYS A 331 3.19 -8.27 10.58
C LYS A 331 1.99 -8.78 11.40
N PRO A 332 2.02 -10.00 11.96
CA PRO A 332 0.93 -10.53 12.79
C PRO A 332 0.65 -9.65 14.01
N ILE A 333 -0.62 -9.40 14.29
CA ILE A 333 -1.11 -8.62 15.43
C ILE A 333 -2.07 -9.51 16.21
N ASN A 334 -1.93 -9.59 17.54
CA ASN A 334 -2.77 -10.44 18.38
C ASN A 334 -3.53 -9.63 19.42
N HIS A 335 -4.86 -9.62 19.30
CA HIS A 335 -5.79 -9.06 20.28
C HIS A 335 -6.66 -10.12 20.94
N PHE A 336 -6.45 -11.39 20.57
CA PHE A 336 -7.24 -12.52 21.04
C PHE A 336 -6.33 -13.67 21.50
N PRO A 337 -5.39 -13.42 22.43
CA PRO A 337 -4.41 -14.41 22.84
C PRO A 337 -5.04 -15.52 23.68
N ILE A 338 -4.41 -16.69 23.65
CA ILE A 338 -4.69 -17.74 24.63
C ILE A 338 -4.16 -17.29 26.00
N MET A 339 -5.01 -17.35 27.02
CA MET A 339 -4.65 -17.05 28.40
C MET A 339 -3.97 -18.25 29.03
N ASP A 340 -3.03 -18.02 29.96
CA ASP A 340 -2.45 -19.10 30.74
C ASP A 340 -3.51 -19.70 31.68
N ASN A 341 -3.68 -21.02 31.67
CA ASN A 341 -4.80 -21.70 32.34
C ASN A 341 -4.40 -23.08 32.92
N PRO A 342 -3.40 -23.13 33.82
CA PRO A 342 -2.83 -24.40 34.28
C PRO A 342 -3.88 -25.34 34.87
N GLY A 343 -4.05 -26.51 34.25
CA GLY A 343 -4.98 -27.55 34.69
C GLY A 343 -6.44 -27.36 34.26
N GLY A 344 -6.77 -26.25 33.59
CA GLY A 344 -8.12 -25.98 33.07
C GLY A 344 -8.25 -26.26 31.57
N LYS A 345 -9.49 -26.27 31.09
CA LYS A 345 -9.86 -26.59 29.72
C LYS A 345 -10.20 -25.33 28.92
N SER A 346 -9.77 -25.30 27.65
CA SER A 346 -10.18 -24.23 26.72
C SER A 346 -11.34 -24.67 25.83
N TRP A 347 -12.47 -23.97 25.91
CA TRP A 347 -13.64 -24.18 25.07
C TRP A 347 -13.58 -23.24 23.87
N LEU A 348 -13.34 -23.78 22.68
CA LEU A 348 -13.16 -23.02 21.43
C LEU A 348 -14.45 -23.07 20.62
N MET A 349 -15.15 -21.93 20.53
CA MET A 349 -16.51 -21.83 20.00
C MET A 349 -16.51 -21.03 18.69
N GLY A 350 -16.40 -21.70 17.55
CA GLY A 350 -16.35 -21.07 16.22
C GLY A 350 -17.70 -21.09 15.50
N GLY A 351 -18.24 -19.93 15.14
CA GLY A 351 -19.44 -19.80 14.33
C GLY A 351 -19.11 -19.37 12.89
N GLY A 352 -19.45 -20.20 11.90
CA GLY A 352 -19.18 -19.90 10.49
C GLY A 352 -17.69 -19.63 10.22
N ILE A 353 -17.34 -18.48 9.63
CA ILE A 353 -15.93 -18.15 9.36
C ILE A 353 -15.13 -17.84 10.64
N GLY A 354 -15.78 -17.53 11.77
CA GLY A 354 -15.14 -17.32 13.07
C GLY A 354 -14.43 -18.55 13.63
N VAL A 355 -14.47 -19.69 12.93
CA VAL A 355 -13.66 -20.87 13.24
C VAL A 355 -12.16 -20.64 13.00
N THR A 356 -11.76 -19.68 12.16
CA THR A 356 -10.34 -19.46 11.81
C THR A 356 -9.41 -19.23 13.01
N PRO A 357 -9.66 -18.27 13.94
CA PRO A 357 -8.82 -18.13 15.13
C PRO A 357 -8.90 -19.38 16.03
N MET A 358 -10.04 -20.07 16.06
CA MET A 358 -10.22 -21.28 16.87
C MET A 358 -9.33 -22.44 16.38
N ILE A 359 -9.13 -22.57 15.07
CA ILE A 359 -8.23 -23.58 14.48
C ILE A 359 -6.79 -23.31 14.91
N ALA A 360 -6.33 -22.06 14.84
CA ALA A 360 -4.99 -21.68 15.30
C ALA A 360 -4.82 -21.98 16.80
N MET A 361 -5.83 -21.68 17.62
CA MET A 361 -5.81 -21.98 19.05
C MET A 361 -5.74 -23.49 19.32
N ALA A 362 -6.51 -24.29 18.60
CA ALA A 362 -6.49 -25.75 18.72
C ALA A 362 -5.11 -26.33 18.36
N HIS A 363 -4.45 -25.81 17.30
CA HIS A 363 -3.08 -26.20 16.96
C HIS A 363 -2.09 -25.90 18.10
N GLU A 364 -2.14 -24.70 18.66
CA GLU A 364 -1.22 -24.28 19.72
C GLU A 364 -1.46 -25.07 21.03
N LEU A 365 -2.72 -25.22 21.46
CA LEU A 365 -3.08 -25.99 22.66
C LEU A 365 -2.71 -27.47 22.52
N TYR A 366 -2.90 -28.06 21.34
CA TYR A 366 -2.49 -29.44 21.07
C TYR A 366 -0.97 -29.62 21.16
N ALA A 367 -0.20 -28.70 20.56
CA ALA A 367 1.27 -28.74 20.63
C ALA A 367 1.79 -28.57 22.07
N GLN A 368 1.07 -27.81 22.91
CA GLN A 368 1.38 -27.61 24.33
C GLN A 368 0.86 -28.75 25.23
N GLY A 369 0.09 -29.71 24.70
CA GLY A 369 -0.53 -30.78 25.48
C GLY A 369 -1.65 -30.30 26.42
N ARG A 370 -2.22 -29.11 26.18
CA ARG A 370 -3.31 -28.53 26.99
C ARG A 370 -4.65 -29.11 26.58
N ASP A 371 -5.60 -29.14 27.52
CA ASP A 371 -6.94 -29.68 27.25
C ASP A 371 -7.83 -28.65 26.56
N PHE A 372 -8.57 -29.08 25.54
CA PHE A 372 -9.48 -28.21 24.80
C PHE A 372 -10.56 -29.01 24.08
N ALA A 373 -11.65 -28.32 23.74
CA ALA A 373 -12.68 -28.82 22.81
C ALA A 373 -13.02 -27.74 21.79
N LEU A 374 -13.09 -28.10 20.51
CA LEU A 374 -13.46 -27.20 19.42
C LEU A 374 -14.87 -27.52 18.94
N HIS A 375 -15.80 -26.59 19.18
CA HIS A 375 -17.16 -26.65 18.68
C HIS A 375 -17.30 -25.73 17.46
N TYR A 376 -17.50 -26.33 16.29
CA TYR A 376 -17.69 -25.62 15.03
C TYR A 376 -19.17 -25.61 14.63
N SER A 377 -19.80 -24.45 14.66
CA SER A 377 -21.23 -24.30 14.34
C SER A 377 -21.44 -23.64 12.98
N VAL A 378 -22.23 -24.27 12.11
CA VAL A 378 -22.53 -23.80 10.76
C VAL A 378 -24.03 -23.89 10.44
N SER A 379 -24.48 -23.06 9.49
CA SER A 379 -25.87 -23.10 9.03
C SER A 379 -26.14 -24.35 8.19
N LYS A 380 -25.25 -24.60 7.21
CA LYS A 380 -25.32 -25.66 6.21
C LYS A 380 -23.97 -26.35 6.07
N ARG A 381 -23.99 -27.66 5.80
CA ARG A 381 -22.77 -28.45 5.62
C ARG A 381 -21.97 -28.00 4.41
N GLU A 382 -22.66 -27.62 3.34
CA GLU A 382 -22.05 -27.18 2.07
C GLU A 382 -21.25 -25.89 2.23
N THR A 383 -21.52 -25.09 3.27
CA THR A 383 -20.81 -23.84 3.56
C THR A 383 -19.67 -24.00 4.58
N ALA A 384 -19.49 -25.22 5.10
CA ALA A 384 -18.51 -25.52 6.15
C ALA A 384 -17.13 -25.83 5.57
N GLY A 385 -16.48 -24.85 4.92
CA GLY A 385 -15.26 -25.12 4.14
C GLY A 385 -14.07 -25.67 4.93
N PHE A 386 -14.02 -25.50 6.26
CA PHE A 386 -12.96 -26.10 7.09
C PHE A 386 -13.26 -27.54 7.54
N TRP A 387 -14.41 -28.12 7.18
CA TRP A 387 -14.82 -29.44 7.65
C TRP A 387 -13.81 -30.53 7.29
N GLU A 388 -13.42 -30.63 6.02
CA GLU A 388 -12.49 -31.66 5.55
C GLU A 388 -11.13 -31.50 6.22
N LEU A 389 -10.61 -30.28 6.25
CA LEU A 389 -9.34 -29.95 6.93
C LEU A 389 -9.36 -30.36 8.41
N LEU A 390 -10.44 -30.04 9.13
CA LEU A 390 -10.61 -30.40 10.53
C LEU A 390 -10.76 -31.92 10.78
N SER A 391 -11.10 -32.70 9.75
CA SER A 391 -11.20 -34.15 9.87
C SER A 391 -9.83 -34.83 9.79
N ASP A 392 -8.83 -34.15 9.20
CA ASP A 392 -7.49 -34.69 8.93
C ASP A 392 -6.42 -34.23 9.95
N VAL A 393 -6.77 -33.30 10.86
CA VAL A 393 -5.82 -32.82 11.89
C VAL A 393 -5.59 -33.86 12.99
N PRO A 394 -4.40 -33.88 13.64
CA PRO A 394 -4.08 -34.84 14.71
C PRO A 394 -5.01 -34.80 15.94
N TRP A 395 -5.77 -33.72 16.10
CA TRP A 395 -6.71 -33.47 17.18
C TRP A 395 -8.18 -33.51 16.72
N ALA A 396 -8.48 -34.16 15.58
CA ALA A 396 -9.84 -34.28 15.05
C ALA A 396 -10.83 -34.89 16.06
N ASN A 397 -10.36 -35.75 16.98
CA ASN A 397 -11.18 -36.31 18.06
C ASN A 397 -11.64 -35.29 19.12
N ARG A 398 -11.10 -34.06 19.11
CA ARG A 398 -11.50 -32.94 19.97
C ARG A 398 -12.44 -31.96 19.26
N VAL A 399 -12.83 -32.26 18.03
CA VAL A 399 -13.71 -31.42 17.20
C VAL A 399 -15.13 -31.96 17.24
N GLN A 400 -16.11 -31.08 17.46
CA GLN A 400 -17.53 -31.37 17.28
C GLN A 400 -18.14 -30.34 16.34
N VAL A 401 -18.74 -30.80 15.25
CA VAL A 401 -19.37 -29.93 14.25
C VAL A 401 -20.89 -29.99 14.39
N HIS A 402 -21.52 -28.82 14.39
CA HIS A 402 -22.96 -28.64 14.57
C HIS A 402 -23.54 -27.98 13.32
N VAL A 403 -24.43 -28.69 12.62
CA VAL A 403 -25.08 -28.20 11.39
C VAL A 403 -26.57 -27.96 11.66
N SER A 404 -26.96 -26.69 11.69
CA SER A 404 -28.33 -26.35 12.08
C SER A 404 -29.40 -26.79 11.09
N ALA A 405 -29.11 -26.81 9.79
CA ALA A 405 -30.01 -27.36 8.77
C ALA A 405 -30.24 -28.89 8.92
N GLU A 406 -29.33 -29.60 9.58
CA GLU A 406 -29.45 -31.03 9.88
C GLU A 406 -30.08 -31.29 11.26
N GLY A 407 -30.57 -30.24 11.93
CA GLY A 407 -31.17 -30.34 13.26
C GLY A 407 -30.16 -30.47 14.39
N SER A 408 -28.86 -30.26 14.13
CA SER A 408 -27.80 -30.32 15.13
C SER A 408 -27.43 -28.93 15.65
N ARG A 409 -27.34 -28.77 16.97
CA ARG A 409 -26.85 -27.56 17.65
C ARG A 409 -26.01 -27.94 18.87
N ALA A 410 -25.04 -27.09 19.19
CA ALA A 410 -24.32 -27.18 20.44
C ALA A 410 -25.28 -26.91 21.61
N ASP A 411 -25.39 -27.84 22.55
CA ASP A 411 -26.08 -27.60 23.81
C ASP A 411 -25.16 -26.78 24.72
N LEU A 412 -25.18 -25.46 24.52
CA LEU A 412 -24.31 -24.53 25.23
C LEU A 412 -24.51 -24.60 26.76
N SER A 413 -25.75 -24.81 27.20
CA SER A 413 -26.10 -24.91 28.61
C SER A 413 -25.45 -26.13 29.26
N ALA A 414 -25.43 -27.27 28.58
CA ALA A 414 -24.77 -28.46 29.08
C ALA A 414 -23.24 -28.33 28.99
N LEU A 415 -22.72 -27.86 27.85
CA LEU A 415 -21.29 -27.76 27.58
C LEU A 415 -20.55 -26.81 28.53
N LEU A 416 -21.18 -25.68 28.86
CA LEU A 416 -20.56 -24.60 29.63
C LEU A 416 -21.06 -24.56 31.09
N SER A 417 -21.67 -25.64 31.58
CA SER A 417 -22.10 -25.74 32.98
C SER A 417 -20.96 -26.09 33.93
N ASN A 418 -20.93 -25.47 35.11
CA ASN A 418 -20.02 -25.81 36.23
C ASN A 418 -18.53 -25.86 35.82
N PRO A 419 -17.94 -24.75 35.35
CA PRO A 419 -16.54 -24.72 34.93
C PRO A 419 -15.59 -25.13 36.05
N SER A 420 -14.50 -25.80 35.68
CA SER A 420 -13.39 -26.00 36.59
C SER A 420 -12.59 -24.71 36.77
N ALA A 421 -11.84 -24.61 37.87
CA ALA A 421 -10.91 -23.49 38.05
C ALA A 421 -9.88 -23.49 36.91
N GLY A 422 -9.79 -22.37 36.17
CA GLY A 422 -8.91 -22.24 35.01
C GLY A 422 -9.56 -22.66 33.68
N ASP A 423 -10.85 -22.98 33.63
CA ASP A 423 -11.54 -23.13 32.34
C ASP A 423 -11.73 -21.75 31.68
N HIS A 424 -11.48 -21.68 30.37
CA HIS A 424 -11.68 -20.48 29.57
C HIS A 424 -12.58 -20.79 28.37
N VAL A 425 -13.42 -19.85 27.98
CA VAL A 425 -14.21 -19.90 26.75
C VAL A 425 -13.75 -18.83 25.77
N TYR A 426 -13.50 -19.24 24.53
CA TYR A 426 -13.11 -18.39 23.41
C TYR A 426 -14.18 -18.51 22.34
N CYS A 427 -14.70 -17.38 21.85
CA CYS A 427 -15.73 -17.39 20.83
C CYS A 427 -15.50 -16.35 19.74
N CYS A 428 -15.78 -16.74 18.49
CA CYS A 428 -15.83 -15.85 17.35
C CYS A 428 -16.88 -16.35 16.36
N GLY A 429 -17.68 -15.45 15.80
CA GLY A 429 -18.73 -15.78 14.83
C GLY A 429 -19.73 -14.63 14.65
N PRO A 430 -20.92 -14.92 14.11
CA PRO A 430 -22.01 -13.94 14.07
C PRO A 430 -22.42 -13.49 15.47
N ASP A 431 -22.84 -12.24 15.60
CA ASP A 431 -23.18 -11.60 16.90
C ASP A 431 -24.14 -12.43 17.76
N ALA A 432 -25.28 -12.84 17.22
CA ALA A 432 -26.25 -13.67 17.94
C ALA A 432 -25.67 -15.01 18.43
N TYR A 433 -24.72 -15.60 17.70
CA TYR A 433 -24.04 -16.82 18.12
C TYR A 433 -23.09 -16.55 19.29
N MET A 434 -22.29 -15.49 19.18
CA MET A 434 -21.34 -15.09 20.22
C MET A 434 -22.06 -14.74 21.53
N GLN A 435 -23.14 -13.96 21.46
CA GLN A 435 -23.93 -13.60 22.63
C GLN A 435 -24.51 -14.86 23.31
N SER A 436 -25.06 -15.79 22.53
CA SER A 436 -25.60 -17.05 23.08
C SER A 436 -24.54 -17.89 23.82
N VAL A 437 -23.29 -17.91 23.33
CA VAL A 437 -22.18 -18.60 23.98
C VAL A 437 -21.79 -17.90 25.28
N MET A 438 -21.71 -16.57 25.27
CA MET A 438 -21.31 -15.78 26.43
C MET A 438 -22.36 -15.79 27.54
N ASP A 439 -23.64 -15.71 27.20
CA ASP A 439 -24.76 -15.83 28.14
C ASP A 439 -24.76 -17.21 28.82
N ALA A 440 -24.50 -18.28 28.04
CA ALA A 440 -24.42 -19.64 28.57
C ALA A 440 -23.20 -19.82 29.49
N ALA A 441 -22.05 -19.24 29.13
CA ALA A 441 -20.85 -19.26 29.98
C ALA A 441 -21.09 -18.51 31.30
N GLU A 442 -21.74 -17.34 31.24
CA GLU A 442 -22.09 -16.56 32.43
C GLU A 442 -23.03 -17.34 33.35
N ALA A 443 -24.12 -17.87 32.80
CA ALA A 443 -25.09 -18.67 33.53
C ALA A 443 -24.47 -19.95 34.12
N GLY A 444 -23.46 -20.50 33.45
CA GLY A 444 -22.68 -21.65 33.89
C GLY A 444 -21.69 -21.34 35.02
N GLY A 445 -21.34 -20.07 35.24
CA GLY A 445 -20.46 -19.61 36.31
C GLY A 445 -19.02 -19.26 35.87
N PHE A 446 -18.76 -19.07 34.57
CA PHE A 446 -17.46 -18.59 34.11
C PHE A 446 -17.24 -17.13 34.56
N PRO A 447 -16.08 -16.80 35.13
CA PRO A 447 -15.77 -15.40 35.46
C PRO A 447 -15.55 -14.57 34.18
N GLU A 448 -15.68 -13.25 34.30
CA GLU A 448 -15.55 -12.32 33.16
C GLU A 448 -14.21 -12.44 32.43
N ASP A 449 -13.11 -12.57 33.17
CA ASP A 449 -11.75 -12.71 32.62
C ASP A 449 -11.48 -14.09 31.98
N ALA A 450 -12.41 -15.04 32.10
CA ALA A 450 -12.38 -16.33 31.42
C ALA A 450 -13.24 -16.37 30.14
N ARG A 451 -13.93 -15.27 29.80
CA ARG A 451 -14.82 -15.15 28.64
C ARG A 451 -14.22 -14.23 27.57
N HIS A 452 -13.79 -14.82 26.46
CA HIS A 452 -13.00 -14.13 25.42
C HIS A 452 -13.76 -14.10 24.08
N LEU A 453 -13.81 -12.94 23.44
CA LEU A 453 -14.50 -12.71 22.17
C LEU A 453 -13.62 -12.01 21.13
N GLU A 454 -13.82 -12.33 19.86
CA GLU A 454 -13.29 -11.56 18.72
C GLU A 454 -14.41 -11.24 17.72
N TYR A 455 -14.55 -9.96 17.37
CA TYR A 455 -15.55 -9.46 16.41
C TYR A 455 -14.93 -9.26 15.02
N PHE A 456 -15.52 -9.86 13.98
CA PHE A 456 -15.13 -9.64 12.58
C PHE A 456 -15.88 -8.48 11.92
N ALA A 457 -17.06 -8.15 12.42
CA ALA A 457 -17.89 -7.03 12.00
C ALA A 457 -18.32 -6.26 13.24
N VAL A 458 -18.59 -4.97 13.07
CA VAL A 458 -19.15 -4.13 14.13
C VAL A 458 -20.56 -4.65 14.46
N PRO A 459 -20.85 -4.97 15.73
CA PRO A 459 -22.21 -5.27 16.17
C PRO A 459 -23.19 -4.13 15.86
N GLU A 460 -24.49 -4.44 15.81
CA GLU A 460 -25.51 -3.39 15.75
C GLU A 460 -25.43 -2.52 17.00
N MET A 461 -25.26 -1.22 16.78
CA MET A 461 -25.10 -0.24 17.84
C MET A 461 -26.42 0.47 18.14
N PRO A 462 -26.67 0.87 19.39
CA PRO A 462 -27.74 1.82 19.67
C PRO A 462 -27.47 3.16 18.96
N GLU A 463 -28.51 3.93 18.66
CA GLU A 463 -28.34 5.30 18.17
C GLU A 463 -27.68 6.15 19.26
N TYR A 464 -26.43 6.54 19.03
CA TYR A 464 -25.72 7.48 19.90
C TYR A 464 -25.96 8.90 19.45
N GLU A 465 -26.19 9.81 20.40
CA GLU A 465 -26.12 11.25 20.17
C GLU A 465 -24.66 11.70 20.32
N ASN A 466 -24.15 12.48 19.36
CA ASN A 466 -22.81 13.04 19.46
C ASN A 466 -22.89 14.44 20.05
N HIS A 467 -22.09 14.68 21.09
CA HIS A 467 -21.89 16.01 21.65
C HIS A 467 -20.43 16.45 21.48
N PRO A 468 -20.16 17.77 21.36
CA PRO A 468 -18.79 18.29 21.37
C PRO A 468 -18.11 17.99 22.70
N PHE A 469 -16.79 17.78 22.68
CA PHE A 469 -15.98 17.58 23.89
C PHE A 469 -14.54 18.07 23.67
N GLU A 470 -13.72 18.06 24.72
CA GLU A 470 -12.33 18.52 24.69
C GLU A 470 -11.33 17.38 24.98
N LEU A 471 -10.24 17.32 24.21
CA LEU A 471 -9.07 16.51 24.52
C LEU A 471 -7.98 17.40 25.13
N GLU A 472 -7.54 17.09 26.35
CA GLU A 472 -6.38 17.74 26.98
C GLU A 472 -5.15 16.83 26.87
N LEU A 473 -4.07 17.35 26.30
CA LEU A 473 -2.79 16.64 26.20
C LEU A 473 -1.96 16.82 27.47
N LYS A 474 -0.98 15.94 27.69
CA LYS A 474 -0.02 16.05 28.81
C LYS A 474 0.70 17.40 28.91
N ASP A 475 0.89 18.10 27.78
CA ASP A 475 1.54 19.41 27.74
C ASP A 475 0.57 20.60 27.93
N GLY A 476 -0.70 20.32 28.22
CA GLY A 476 -1.74 21.31 28.52
C GLY A 476 -2.45 21.88 27.28
N ARG A 477 -2.10 21.45 26.06
CA ARG A 477 -2.88 21.81 24.86
C ARG A 477 -4.26 21.18 24.93
N VAL A 478 -5.27 21.95 24.55
CA VAL A 478 -6.67 21.52 24.49
C VAL A 478 -7.14 21.54 23.04
N LEU A 479 -7.64 20.41 22.56
CA LEU A 479 -8.15 20.24 21.21
C LEU A 479 -9.66 20.01 21.25
N PRO A 480 -10.48 20.86 20.61
CA PRO A 480 -11.92 20.66 20.54
C PRO A 480 -12.25 19.54 19.55
N VAL A 481 -13.15 18.64 19.95
CA VAL A 481 -13.69 17.58 19.09
C VAL A 481 -15.16 17.89 18.80
N ALA A 482 -15.46 18.20 17.54
CA ALA A 482 -16.82 18.48 17.08
C ALA A 482 -17.71 17.23 17.04
N GLU A 483 -19.02 17.41 16.88
CA GLU A 483 -20.02 16.33 16.83
C GLU A 483 -19.80 15.38 15.63
N ASP A 484 -19.31 15.92 14.52
CA ASP A 484 -19.07 15.23 13.25
C ASP A 484 -17.61 14.73 13.10
N GLN A 485 -16.77 14.94 14.12
CA GLN A 485 -15.38 14.52 14.11
C GLN A 485 -15.08 13.47 15.18
N SER A 486 -14.13 12.58 14.88
CA SER A 486 -13.56 11.65 15.86
C SER A 486 -12.35 12.28 16.56
N ALA A 487 -12.03 11.82 17.78
CA ALA A 487 -10.83 12.24 18.49
C ALA A 487 -9.56 11.96 17.67
N ALA A 488 -9.51 10.82 16.99
CA ALA A 488 -8.37 10.44 16.15
C ALA A 488 -8.14 11.42 14.98
N ALA A 489 -9.20 11.87 14.31
CA ALA A 489 -9.10 12.85 13.22
C ALA A 489 -8.56 14.19 13.73
N VAL A 490 -9.09 14.69 14.84
CA VAL A 490 -8.65 15.95 15.45
C VAL A 490 -7.17 15.90 15.85
N LEU A 491 -6.71 14.77 16.39
CA LEU A 491 -5.30 14.58 16.73
C LEU A 491 -4.40 14.55 15.48
N GLN A 492 -4.83 13.90 14.40
CA GLN A 492 -4.09 13.89 13.13
C GLN A 492 -4.01 15.28 12.48
N ASP A 493 -5.11 16.03 12.47
CA ASP A 493 -5.16 17.41 11.95
C ASP A 493 -4.25 18.35 12.75
N ALA A 494 -4.10 18.09 14.05
CA ALA A 494 -3.15 18.80 14.92
C ALA A 494 -1.68 18.36 14.74
N GLY A 495 -1.40 17.43 13.82
CA GLY A 495 -0.06 16.97 13.46
C GLY A 495 0.49 15.82 14.32
N PHE A 496 -0.35 15.17 15.14
CA PHE A 496 0.06 14.00 15.92
C PHE A 496 -0.02 12.71 15.09
N LYS A 497 0.95 11.83 15.30
CA LYS A 497 0.93 10.50 14.68
C LYS A 497 -0.01 9.59 15.48
N ILE A 498 -1.26 9.48 15.04
CA ILE A 498 -2.20 8.47 15.53
C ILE A 498 -2.33 7.37 14.48
N ASP A 499 -2.02 6.15 14.88
CA ASP A 499 -2.21 4.98 14.03
C ASP A 499 -3.72 4.68 13.95
N ILE A 500 -4.30 4.76 12.74
CA ILE A 500 -5.69 4.44 12.47
C ILE A 500 -5.73 3.30 11.44
N LYS A 501 -6.64 2.36 11.65
CA LYS A 501 -6.80 1.18 10.79
C LYS A 501 -8.25 0.93 10.38
N CYS A 502 -9.10 0.43 11.28
CA CYS A 502 -10.49 0.12 10.92
C CYS A 502 -11.42 1.34 10.91
N SER A 503 -11.14 2.34 11.74
CA SER A 503 -12.05 3.45 12.05
C SER A 503 -13.43 3.01 12.57
N ASP A 504 -13.58 1.75 12.95
CA ASP A 504 -14.85 1.09 13.26
C ASP A 504 -14.89 0.59 14.74
N GLY A 505 -13.86 0.86 15.55
CA GLY A 505 -13.84 0.50 16.98
C GLY A 505 -13.51 -0.97 17.30
N ILE A 506 -13.13 -1.78 16.30
CA ILE A 506 -12.93 -3.23 16.47
C ILE A 506 -11.45 -3.66 16.49
N CYS A 507 -10.53 -2.84 16.00
CA CYS A 507 -9.13 -3.25 15.81
C CYS A 507 -8.16 -2.81 16.92
N GLY A 508 -8.54 -1.90 17.81
CA GLY A 508 -7.69 -1.44 18.91
C GLY A 508 -6.45 -0.58 18.55
N VAL A 509 -6.12 -0.39 17.27
CA VAL A 509 -4.88 0.30 16.84
C VAL A 509 -4.81 1.76 17.29
N CYS A 510 -5.93 2.49 17.26
CA CYS A 510 -5.98 3.90 17.67
C CYS A 510 -6.18 4.09 19.18
N LYS A 511 -5.76 3.12 19.99
CA LYS A 511 -5.84 3.16 21.45
C LYS A 511 -4.92 4.25 22.00
N CYS A 512 -5.49 5.13 22.82
CA CYS A 512 -4.75 6.15 23.56
C CYS A 512 -4.96 5.93 25.07
N GLY A 513 -4.00 6.34 25.89
CA GLY A 513 -4.12 6.30 27.34
C GLY A 513 -5.06 7.40 27.85
N VAL A 514 -5.82 7.10 28.91
CA VAL A 514 -6.67 8.07 29.63
C VAL A 514 -6.02 8.37 30.97
N LEU A 515 -5.81 9.65 31.26
CA LEU A 515 -5.24 10.14 32.53
C LEU A 515 -6.33 10.67 33.47
N GLU A 516 -7.28 11.43 32.93
CA GLU A 516 -8.40 12.04 33.66
C GLU A 516 -9.62 12.17 32.73
N GLY A 517 -10.84 12.14 33.28
CA GLY A 517 -12.09 12.29 32.52
C GLY A 517 -12.81 10.96 32.27
N GLU A 518 -14.13 11.05 32.05
CA GLU A 518 -15.02 9.90 31.83
C GLU A 518 -15.24 9.65 30.34
N VAL A 519 -15.01 8.41 29.90
CA VAL A 519 -15.09 8.01 28.49
C VAL A 519 -16.36 7.22 28.22
N GLU A 520 -17.10 7.64 27.20
CA GLU A 520 -18.14 6.82 26.58
C GLU A 520 -17.49 5.86 25.58
N HIS A 521 -17.29 4.63 26.03
CA HIS A 521 -16.69 3.57 25.22
C HIS A 521 -17.67 3.08 24.16
N ARG A 522 -17.29 3.30 22.90
CA ARG A 522 -18.05 2.83 21.72
C ARG A 522 -17.26 1.79 20.91
N ASP A 523 -16.32 1.12 21.59
CA ASP A 523 -15.44 0.11 21.01
C ASP A 523 -15.77 -1.30 21.51
N PHE A 524 -15.28 -2.30 20.77
CA PHE A 524 -15.55 -3.72 21.04
C PHE A 524 -14.28 -4.52 21.33
N VAL A 525 -13.19 -3.84 21.67
CA VAL A 525 -11.84 -4.44 21.77
C VAL A 525 -11.22 -4.27 23.15
N LEU A 526 -11.61 -3.23 23.91
CA LEU A 526 -11.12 -3.03 25.26
C LEU A 526 -11.93 -3.85 26.27
N SER A 527 -11.23 -4.58 27.14
CA SER A 527 -11.84 -5.21 28.32
C SER A 527 -12.29 -4.17 29.35
N GLY A 528 -13.15 -4.54 30.29
CA GLY A 528 -13.61 -3.64 31.36
C GLY A 528 -12.45 -2.96 32.10
N LYS A 529 -11.40 -3.70 32.42
CA LYS A 529 -10.19 -3.17 33.07
C LYS A 529 -9.37 -2.24 32.17
N GLN A 530 -9.33 -2.49 30.86
CA GLN A 530 -8.63 -1.60 29.93
C GLN A 530 -9.38 -0.27 29.74
N ARG A 531 -10.72 -0.31 29.76
CA ARG A 531 -11.57 0.89 29.67
C ARG A 531 -11.32 1.89 30.80
N GLU A 532 -10.86 1.44 31.97
CA GLU A 532 -10.48 2.32 33.09
C GLU A 532 -9.28 3.24 32.77
N THR A 533 -8.41 2.88 31.81
CA THR A 533 -7.12 3.56 31.60
C THR A 533 -6.81 3.87 30.14
N SER A 534 -7.71 3.54 29.21
CA SER A 534 -7.48 3.67 27.77
C SER A 534 -8.78 3.82 27.02
N PHE A 535 -8.76 4.48 25.86
CA PHE A 535 -9.90 4.58 24.96
C PHE A 535 -9.51 4.41 23.50
N ILE A 536 -10.48 4.04 22.65
CA ILE A 536 -10.30 3.89 21.20
C ILE A 536 -10.73 5.18 20.50
N SER A 537 -9.73 5.99 20.11
CA SER A 537 -9.92 7.38 19.66
C SER A 537 -10.71 7.57 18.37
N CYS A 538 -10.91 6.52 17.56
CA CYS A 538 -11.71 6.64 16.33
C CYS A 538 -13.22 6.58 16.56
N GLN A 539 -13.69 6.09 17.72
CA GLN A 539 -15.13 5.90 18.00
C GLN A 539 -15.56 6.42 19.37
N SER A 540 -14.73 6.27 20.41
CA SER A 540 -15.09 6.64 21.77
C SER A 540 -15.11 8.17 21.96
N ARG A 541 -16.00 8.66 22.84
CA ARG A 541 -16.22 10.09 23.11
C ARG A 541 -16.22 10.37 24.63
N ALA A 542 -16.44 11.61 25.04
CA ALA A 542 -16.71 11.95 26.43
C ALA A 542 -18.16 11.63 26.80
N VAL A 543 -18.39 11.19 28.05
CA VAL A 543 -19.75 10.92 28.55
C VAL A 543 -20.60 12.19 28.63
N GLU A 544 -20.01 13.29 29.13
CA GLU A 544 -20.73 14.55 29.31
C GLU A 544 -20.61 15.47 28.08
N PRO A 545 -21.68 16.16 27.65
CA PRO A 545 -21.60 17.22 26.65
C PRO A 545 -20.65 18.34 27.12
N GLY A 546 -19.66 18.68 26.30
CA GLY A 546 -18.59 19.62 26.66
C GLY A 546 -17.61 19.06 27.69
N GLY A 547 -17.67 17.76 27.98
CA GLY A 547 -16.76 17.06 28.88
C GLY A 547 -15.32 17.11 28.37
N ARG A 548 -14.38 16.82 29.26
CA ARG A 548 -12.94 16.85 28.95
C ARG A 548 -12.31 15.52 29.29
N ILE A 549 -11.54 14.98 28.34
CA ILE A 549 -10.72 13.78 28.53
C ILE A 549 -9.25 14.19 28.42
N LYS A 550 -8.48 13.92 29.46
CA LYS A 550 -7.03 14.12 29.46
C LYS A 550 -6.36 12.83 29.01
N ILE A 551 -5.52 12.91 27.99
CA ILE A 551 -4.99 11.73 27.29
C ILE A 551 -3.46 11.66 27.30
N ASP A 552 -2.97 10.44 27.12
CA ASP A 552 -1.57 10.12 26.84
C ASP A 552 -1.48 9.46 25.46
N LEU A 553 -0.71 10.07 24.55
CA LEU A 553 -0.58 9.63 23.14
C LEU A 553 0.45 8.53 22.96
#